data_AF-A0A2T5G614-F1
#
_entry.id   AF-A0A2T5G614-F1
#
_cell.length_a   1.000
_cell.length_b   1.000
_cell.length_c   1.000
_cell.angle_alpha   90.00
_cell.angle_beta   90.00
_cell.angle_gamma   90.00
#
_symmetry.space_group_name_H-M   'P 1'
#
loop_
_entity.id
_entity.type
_entity.pdbx_description
1 polymer ?
#
loop_
_entity_poly.entity_id
_entity_poly.type
_entity_poly.pdbx_seq_one_letter_code
_entity_poly.pdbx_strand_id
1 'polypeptide(L)'
;MVERTLLPWERVGRMALLLFVFGALSFLILYILIMTFSVLWAVTGQDLSAFVHMERDATGIEFRATPLLVVIALALSGALTYAAARTYDGRSRRLRAGWFVLVLAVAVIVALFGYIAPCGIVCPSLTCHGPVVSCSTEFLLKSLSVKYVCLCR
;
A
#
# COMPACT_ATOMS: atom_id res chain seq x y z
N MET A 1 -22.26 8.61 -35.23
CA MET A 1 -21.41 8.09 -34.12
C MET A 1 -21.47 6.59 -34.22
N VAL A 2 -20.36 5.93 -34.57
CA VAL A 2 -20.34 4.47 -34.75
C VAL A 2 -20.08 3.84 -33.39
N GLU A 3 -21.12 3.29 -32.79
CA GLU A 3 -21.04 2.38 -31.65
C GLU A 3 -20.27 1.14 -32.11
N ARG A 4 -18.96 1.10 -31.88
CA ARG A 4 -18.20 -0.15 -31.97
C ARG A 4 -18.63 -1.00 -30.79
N THR A 5 -19.53 -1.94 -31.05
CA THR A 5 -19.82 -3.06 -30.16
C THR A 5 -18.52 -3.83 -29.93
N LEU A 6 -17.85 -3.55 -28.81
CA LEU A 6 -16.68 -4.30 -28.35
C LEU A 6 -17.03 -5.80 -28.34
N LEU A 7 -16.21 -6.62 -28.99
CA LEU A 7 -16.35 -8.07 -28.98
C LEU A 7 -16.32 -8.57 -27.53
N PRO A 8 -17.05 -9.64 -27.19
CA PRO A 8 -17.13 -10.15 -25.81
C PRO A 8 -15.75 -10.44 -25.20
N TRP A 9 -14.79 -10.88 -26.02
CA TRP A 9 -13.40 -11.15 -25.62
C TRP A 9 -12.61 -9.90 -25.22
N GLU A 10 -12.78 -8.76 -25.91
CA GLU A 10 -12.15 -7.48 -25.52
C GLU A 10 -12.74 -6.95 -24.22
N ARG A 11 -14.04 -7.19 -23.98
CA ARG A 11 -14.73 -6.81 -22.74
C ARG A 11 -14.20 -7.61 -21.54
N VAL A 12 -13.99 -8.92 -21.72
CA VAL A 12 -13.40 -9.81 -20.70
C VAL A 12 -11.95 -9.42 -20.39
N GLY A 13 -11.12 -9.17 -21.42
CA GLY A 13 -9.73 -8.75 -21.22
C GLY A 13 -9.60 -7.42 -20.49
N ARG A 14 -10.50 -6.47 -20.79
CA ARG A 14 -10.53 -5.15 -20.13
C ARG A 14 -10.99 -5.24 -18.66
N MET A 15 -11.96 -6.10 -18.37
CA MET A 15 -12.40 -6.37 -17.00
C MET A 15 -11.31 -7.07 -16.18
N ALA A 16 -10.62 -8.06 -16.75
CA ALA A 16 -9.52 -8.74 -16.10
C ALA A 16 -8.37 -7.78 -15.77
N LEU A 17 -8.00 -6.90 -16.71
CA LEU A 17 -6.99 -5.87 -16.49
C LEU A 17 -7.40 -4.89 -15.36
N LEU A 18 -8.65 -4.42 -15.35
CA LEU A 18 -9.14 -3.52 -14.31
C LEU A 18 -9.13 -4.18 -12.92
N LEU A 19 -9.53 -5.45 -12.84
CA LEU A 19 -9.47 -6.21 -11.58
C LEU A 19 -8.02 -6.41 -11.11
N PHE A 20 -7.09 -6.69 -12.03
CA PHE A 20 -5.68 -6.79 -11.70
C PHE A 20 -5.12 -5.46 -11.18
N VAL A 21 -5.42 -4.34 -11.86
CA VAL A 21 -4.99 -3.00 -11.45
C VAL A 21 -5.62 -2.63 -10.10
N PHE A 22 -6.90 -2.92 -9.89
CA PHE A 22 -7.58 -2.71 -8.62
C PHE A 22 -6.93 -3.52 -7.49
N GLY A 23 -6.63 -4.80 -7.72
CA GLY A 23 -5.97 -5.67 -6.75
C GLY A 23 -4.57 -5.16 -6.40
N ALA A 24 -3.76 -4.82 -7.40
CA ALA A 24 -2.41 -4.27 -7.21
C ALA A 24 -2.42 -2.94 -6.46
N LEU A 25 -3.35 -2.03 -6.81
CA LEU A 25 -3.52 -0.76 -6.09
C LEU A 25 -3.99 -0.98 -4.66
N SER A 26 -4.95 -1.88 -4.44
CA SER A 26 -5.45 -2.19 -3.09
C SER A 26 -4.35 -2.72 -2.20
N PHE A 27 -3.54 -3.65 -2.71
CA PHE A 27 -2.38 -4.19 -2.01
C PHE A 27 -1.37 -3.10 -1.66
N LEU A 28 -1.04 -2.25 -2.63
CA LEU A 28 -0.05 -1.20 -2.46
C LEU A 28 -0.52 -0.09 -1.50
N ILE A 29 -1.78 0.32 -1.60
CA ILE A 29 -2.38 1.29 -0.67
C ILE A 29 -2.41 0.72 0.73
N LEU A 30 -2.81 -0.54 0.89
CA LEU A 30 -2.82 -1.20 2.19
C LEU A 30 -1.42 -1.26 2.80
N TYR A 31 -0.42 -1.67 2.02
CA TYR A 31 0.98 -1.68 2.43
C TYR A 31 1.44 -0.30 2.89
N ILE A 32 1.23 0.73 2.06
CA ILE A 32 1.60 2.11 2.40
C ILE A 32 0.92 2.53 3.68
N LEU A 33 -0.39 2.33 3.82
CA LEU A 33 -1.12 2.72 5.01
C LEU A 33 -0.57 2.05 6.28
N ILE A 34 -0.30 0.74 6.25
CA ILE A 34 0.30 0.04 7.40
C ILE A 34 1.66 0.66 7.75
N MET A 35 2.52 0.91 6.75
CA MET A 35 3.81 1.56 6.98
C MET A 35 3.64 2.95 7.59
N THR A 36 2.81 3.80 7.00
CA THR A 36 2.60 5.18 7.49
C THR A 36 2.04 5.18 8.90
N PHE A 37 1.01 4.36 9.18
CA PHE A 37 0.44 4.25 10.53
C PHE A 37 1.44 3.70 11.55
N SER A 38 2.29 2.73 11.17
CA SER A 38 3.34 2.22 12.06
C SER A 38 4.37 3.30 12.43
N VAL A 39 4.76 4.14 11.46
CA VAL A 39 5.66 5.28 11.69
C VAL A 39 4.97 6.36 12.53
N LEU A 40 3.72 6.72 12.24
CA LEU A 40 2.97 7.68 13.04
C LEU A 40 2.86 7.20 14.49
N TRP A 41 2.54 5.93 14.70
CA TRP A 41 2.47 5.34 16.03
C TRP A 41 3.81 5.44 16.76
N ALA A 42 4.91 5.09 16.08
CA ALA A 42 6.25 5.17 16.64
C ALA A 42 6.73 6.61 16.96
N VAL A 43 6.35 7.60 16.15
CA VAL A 43 6.81 8.99 16.29
C VAL A 43 5.92 9.79 17.26
N THR A 44 4.61 9.63 17.17
CA THR A 44 3.64 10.45 17.92
C THR A 44 3.19 9.80 19.22
N GLY A 45 3.32 8.47 19.34
CA GLY A 45 2.79 7.70 20.46
C GLY A 45 1.26 7.72 20.57
N GLN A 46 0.55 8.23 19.55
CA GLN A 46 -0.93 8.25 19.57
C GLN A 46 -1.50 6.85 19.42
N ASP A 47 -2.58 6.54 20.12
CA ASP A 47 -3.25 5.24 19.99
C ASP A 47 -3.96 5.10 18.63
N LEU A 48 -3.35 4.34 17.72
CA LEU A 48 -3.84 4.07 16.37
C LEU A 48 -4.43 2.66 16.24
N SER A 49 -4.80 2.06 17.37
CA SER A 49 -5.32 0.68 17.48
C SER A 49 -6.56 0.40 16.63
N ALA A 50 -7.34 1.43 16.29
CA ALA A 50 -8.46 1.33 15.36
C ALA A 50 -8.04 0.99 13.92
N PHE A 51 -6.81 1.34 13.53
CA PHE A 51 -6.27 1.16 12.17
C PHE A 51 -5.21 0.06 12.10
N VAL A 52 -4.31 0.03 13.08
CA VAL A 52 -3.22 -0.95 13.12
C VAL A 52 -3.06 -1.45 14.54
N HIS A 53 -3.02 -2.77 14.69
CA HIS A 53 -2.73 -3.41 15.97
C HIS A 53 -1.23 -3.72 16.05
N MET A 54 -0.56 -3.19 17.07
CA MET A 54 0.84 -3.51 17.32
C MET A 54 0.94 -4.68 18.28
N GLU A 55 1.70 -5.69 17.88
CA GLU A 55 2.05 -6.84 18.67
C GLU A 55 3.58 -6.91 18.76
N ARG A 56 4.11 -7.23 19.94
CA ARG A 56 5.54 -7.20 20.20
C ARG A 56 6.02 -8.60 20.51
N ASP A 57 6.92 -9.11 19.67
CA ASP A 57 7.54 -10.42 19.81
C ASP A 57 8.98 -10.31 20.31
N ALA A 58 9.54 -11.44 20.76
CA ALA A 58 10.95 -11.57 21.14
C ALA A 58 11.94 -11.23 20.00
N THR A 59 11.48 -11.23 18.75
CA THR A 59 12.29 -10.97 17.54
C THR A 59 12.04 -9.61 16.90
N GLY A 60 11.01 -8.86 17.33
CA GLY A 60 10.65 -7.61 16.67
C GLY A 60 9.26 -7.09 17.00
N ILE A 61 8.80 -6.13 16.20
CA ILE A 61 7.50 -5.47 16.34
C ILE A 61 6.66 -5.77 15.10
N GLU A 62 5.47 -6.33 15.29
CA GLU A 62 4.52 -6.60 14.22
C GLU A 62 3.37 -5.60 14.26
N PHE A 63 3.05 -5.04 13.10
CA PHE A 63 1.94 -4.12 12.88
C PHE A 63 0.93 -4.78 11.96
N ARG A 64 -0.24 -5.12 12.49
CA ARG A 64 -1.30 -5.82 11.77
C ARG A 64 -2.41 -4.87 11.35
N ALA A 65 -2.78 -4.88 10.08
CA ALA A 65 -3.91 -4.09 9.61
C ALA A 65 -5.21 -4.55 10.27
N THR A 66 -5.99 -3.62 10.79
CA THR A 66 -7.35 -3.92 11.23
C THR A 66 -8.29 -4.03 10.02
N PRO A 67 -9.45 -4.69 10.17
CA PRO A 67 -10.45 -4.75 9.10
C PRO A 67 -10.87 -3.36 8.61
N LEU A 68 -10.92 -2.36 9.51
CA LEU A 68 -11.24 -0.98 9.17
C LEU A 68 -10.25 -0.41 8.16
N LEU A 69 -8.95 -0.65 8.36
CA LEU A 69 -7.91 -0.18 7.45
C LEU A 69 -8.00 -0.85 6.08
N VAL A 70 -8.35 -2.14 6.05
CA VAL A 70 -8.57 -2.88 4.80
C VAL A 70 -9.76 -2.30 4.03
N VAL A 71 -10.86 -1.98 4.71
CA VAL A 71 -12.03 -1.33 4.08
C VAL A 71 -11.66 0.03 3.50
N ILE A 72 -10.89 0.85 4.23
CA ILE A 72 -10.43 2.15 3.75
C ILE A 72 -9.53 2.00 2.52
N ALA A 73 -8.60 1.03 2.54
CA ALA A 73 -7.72 0.76 1.41
C ALA A 73 -8.52 0.35 0.16
N LEU A 74 -9.53 -0.49 0.32
CA LEU A 74 -10.44 -0.91 -0.76
C LEU A 74 -11.32 0.23 -1.28
N ALA A 75 -11.81 1.10 -0.39
CA ALA A 75 -12.58 2.27 -0.78
C ALA A 75 -11.74 3.27 -1.59
N LEU A 76 -10.49 3.51 -1.14
CA LEU A 76 -9.53 4.37 -1.82
C LEU A 76 -9.13 3.81 -3.17
N SER A 77 -8.80 2.51 -3.25
CA SER A 77 -8.47 1.87 -4.51
C SER A 77 -9.66 1.91 -5.47
N GLY A 78 -10.87 1.68 -4.99
CA GLY A 78 -12.10 1.78 -5.77
C GLY A 78 -12.31 3.19 -6.33
N ALA A 79 -12.17 4.21 -5.49
CA ALA A 79 -12.29 5.61 -5.90
C ALA A 79 -11.24 6.01 -6.95
N LEU A 80 -9.99 5.60 -6.76
CA LEU A 80 -8.90 5.84 -7.72
C LEU A 80 -9.16 5.14 -9.06
N THR A 81 -9.56 3.87 -9.02
CA THR A 81 -9.85 3.09 -10.22
C THR A 81 -11.06 3.64 -10.96
N TYR A 82 -12.10 4.08 -10.23
CA TYR A 82 -13.28 4.72 -10.79
C TYR A 82 -12.95 6.09 -11.42
N ALA A 83 -12.18 6.94 -10.75
CA ALA A 83 -11.74 8.23 -11.30
C ALA A 83 -10.90 8.03 -12.57
N ALA A 84 -10.04 7.01 -12.58
CA ALA A 84 -9.23 6.67 -13.74
C ALA A 84 -10.07 6.10 -14.91
N ALA A 85 -11.13 5.35 -14.61
CA ALA A 85 -12.07 4.86 -15.60
C ALA A 85 -12.94 5.99 -16.20
N ARG A 86 -13.46 6.90 -15.36
CA ARG A 86 -14.33 8.00 -15.79
C ARG A 86 -13.60 9.03 -16.64
N THR A 87 -12.32 9.27 -16.33
CA THR A 87 -11.48 10.12 -17.16
C THR A 87 -11.32 9.52 -18.56
N TYR A 88 -11.30 8.18 -18.70
CA TYR A 88 -11.03 7.47 -19.96
C TYR A 88 -12.00 7.78 -21.12
N ASP A 89 -13.26 8.14 -20.85
CA ASP A 89 -14.32 8.26 -21.88
C ASP A 89 -14.35 9.58 -22.68
N GLY A 90 -13.58 10.61 -22.30
CA GLY A 90 -13.63 11.92 -22.95
C GLY A 90 -12.36 12.31 -23.70
N ARG A 91 -12.41 12.31 -25.04
CA ARG A 91 -11.70 13.27 -25.93
C ARG A 91 -10.21 13.09 -26.28
N SER A 92 -9.43 12.16 -25.70
CA SER A 92 -8.02 11.99 -26.11
C SER A 92 -7.50 10.55 -25.94
N ARG A 93 -7.36 9.84 -27.07
CA ARG A 93 -6.75 8.49 -27.15
C ARG A 93 -5.23 8.48 -26.91
N ARG A 94 -4.57 9.64 -26.80
CA ARG A 94 -3.10 9.72 -26.82
C ARG A 94 -2.43 9.80 -25.45
N LEU A 95 -3.17 9.99 -24.35
CA LEU A 95 -2.56 10.39 -23.07
C LEU A 95 -2.47 9.33 -21.96
N ARG A 96 -2.87 8.06 -22.15
CA ARG A 96 -3.32 7.27 -20.97
C ARG A 96 -2.68 5.93 -20.63
N ALA A 97 -1.59 5.50 -21.28
CA ALA A 97 -0.73 4.47 -20.65
C ALA A 97 0.24 5.13 -19.65
N GLY A 98 0.75 6.32 -20.00
CA GLY A 98 1.75 7.03 -19.21
C GLY A 98 1.29 7.39 -17.79
N TRP A 99 0.04 7.81 -17.59
CA TRP A 99 -0.44 8.19 -16.25
C TRP A 99 -0.59 6.99 -15.31
N PHE A 100 -1.14 5.87 -15.79
CA PHE A 100 -1.21 4.64 -14.98
C PHE A 100 0.18 4.10 -14.67
N VAL A 101 1.09 4.10 -15.65
CA VAL A 101 2.48 3.69 -15.45
C VAL A 101 3.21 4.65 -14.50
N LEU A 102 2.95 5.96 -14.59
CA LEU A 102 3.52 6.96 -13.69
C LEU A 102 3.01 6.77 -12.26
N VAL A 103 1.71 6.60 -12.07
CA VAL A 103 1.12 6.31 -10.74
C VAL A 103 1.68 5.02 -10.19
N LEU A 104 1.79 3.96 -11.01
CA LEU A 104 2.38 2.69 -10.61
C LEU A 104 3.88 2.83 -10.27
N ALA A 105 4.62 3.62 -11.05
CA ALA A 105 6.05 3.86 -10.82
C ALA A 105 6.29 4.68 -9.55
N VAL A 106 5.52 5.75 -9.32
CA VAL A 106 5.57 6.53 -8.08
C VAL A 106 5.18 5.66 -6.90
N ALA A 107 4.15 4.83 -7.05
CA ALA A 107 3.73 3.86 -6.05
C ALA A 107 4.86 2.86 -5.71
N VAL A 108 5.57 2.32 -6.70
CA VAL A 108 6.72 1.43 -6.50
C VAL A 108 7.87 2.16 -5.83
N ILE A 109 8.16 3.40 -6.22
CA ILE A 109 9.20 4.23 -5.59
C ILE A 109 8.85 4.48 -4.11
N VAL A 110 7.61 4.88 -3.83
CA VAL A 110 7.13 5.10 -2.45
C VAL A 110 7.14 3.78 -1.66
N ALA A 111 6.80 2.65 -2.27
CA ALA A 111 6.89 1.34 -1.60
C ALA A 111 8.34 0.95 -1.27
N LEU A 112 9.30 1.23 -2.17
CA LEU A 112 10.73 1.02 -1.96
C LEU A 112 11.30 1.92 -0.85
N PHE A 113 10.99 3.22 -0.89
CA PHE A 113 11.37 4.14 0.18
C PHE A 113 10.70 3.78 1.51
N GLY A 114 9.44 3.37 1.43
CA GLY A 114 8.66 2.86 2.55
C GLY A 114 9.18 1.54 3.10
N TYR A 115 10.01 0.78 2.39
CA TYR A 115 10.64 -0.42 2.93
C TYR A 115 11.83 -0.10 3.84
N ILE A 116 12.60 0.94 3.49
CA ILE A 116 13.89 1.27 4.12
C ILE A 116 13.76 2.35 5.20
N ALA A 117 12.99 3.42 4.93
CA ALA A 117 12.92 4.57 5.85
C ALA A 117 12.21 4.27 7.19
N PRO A 118 11.11 3.49 7.23
CA PRO A 118 10.40 3.22 8.49
C PRO A 118 11.24 2.42 9.48
N CYS A 119 12.11 1.53 9.00
CA CYS A 119 13.11 0.83 9.82
C CYS A 119 13.96 1.78 10.67
N GLY A 120 14.43 2.89 10.06
CA GLY A 120 15.24 3.91 10.72
C GLY A 120 14.48 4.79 11.70
N ILE A 121 13.15 4.68 11.78
CA ILE A 121 12.30 5.47 12.67
C ILE A 121 11.67 4.57 13.74
N VAL A 122 11.06 3.46 13.34
CA VAL A 122 10.31 2.55 14.21
C VAL A 122 11.24 1.84 15.20
N CYS A 123 12.37 1.29 14.74
CA CYS A 123 13.31 0.56 15.61
C CYS A 123 13.94 1.43 16.71
N PRO A 124 14.51 2.62 16.43
CA PRO A 124 15.08 3.45 17.48
C PRO A 124 14.01 4.01 18.43
N SER A 125 12.82 4.37 17.93
CA SER A 125 11.77 4.94 18.77
C SER A 125 11.12 3.92 19.72
N LEU A 126 10.92 2.68 19.27
CA LEU A 126 10.16 1.68 20.04
C LEU A 126 11.04 0.64 20.76
N THR A 127 12.22 0.31 20.23
CA THR A 127 12.99 -0.87 20.66
C THR A 127 14.39 -0.56 21.16
N CYS A 128 15.20 0.14 20.35
CA CYS A 128 16.63 0.30 20.64
C CYS A 128 16.96 1.54 21.47
N HIS A 129 16.11 2.57 21.47
CA HIS A 129 16.39 3.89 22.06
C HIS A 129 17.82 4.40 21.74
N GLY A 130 18.33 4.10 20.54
CA GLY A 130 19.75 4.20 20.21
C GLY A 130 20.09 3.65 18.82
N PRO A 131 21.40 3.49 18.50
CA PRO A 131 21.85 3.09 17.17
C PRO A 131 21.42 1.65 16.82
N VAL A 132 20.84 1.50 15.64
CA VAL A 132 20.37 0.21 15.09
C VAL A 132 21.52 -0.41 14.29
N VAL A 133 21.88 -1.67 14.60
CA VAL A 133 22.91 -2.43 13.89
C VAL A 133 22.37 -2.98 12.58
N SER A 134 21.15 -3.50 12.62
CA SER A 134 20.45 -4.02 11.44
C SER A 134 18.94 -3.87 11.62
N CYS A 135 18.25 -3.59 10.52
CA CYS A 135 16.79 -3.63 10.47
C CYS A 135 16.34 -4.34 9.20
N SER A 136 15.39 -5.25 9.34
CA SER A 136 14.67 -5.85 8.22
C SER A 136 13.17 -5.73 8.40
N THR A 137 12.49 -5.52 7.29
CA THR A 137 11.03 -5.44 7.20
C THR A 137 10.51 -6.67 6.47
N GLU A 138 9.58 -7.37 7.11
CA GLU A 138 8.92 -8.55 6.55
C GLU A 138 7.44 -8.25 6.36
N PHE A 139 6.96 -8.34 5.12
CA PHE A 139 5.54 -8.22 4.83
C PHE A 139 4.88 -9.60 4.82
N LEU A 140 4.01 -9.85 5.79
CA LEU A 140 3.28 -11.10 5.93
C LEU A 140 1.90 -10.97 5.25
N LEU A 141 1.86 -11.38 3.97
CA LEU A 141 0.63 -11.39 3.16
C LEU A 141 -0.54 -12.13 3.83
N LYS A 142 -0.27 -13.24 4.53
CA LYS A 142 -1.31 -14.08 5.15
C LYS A 142 -2.02 -13.38 6.31
N SER A 143 -1.31 -12.57 7.07
CA SER A 143 -1.81 -11.86 8.25
C SER A 143 -2.10 -10.38 7.98
N LEU A 144 -1.81 -9.89 6.76
CA LEU A 144 -1.83 -8.47 6.38
C LEU A 144 -1.09 -7.63 7.43
N SER A 145 0.13 -8.06 7.73
CA SER A 145 0.98 -7.41 8.73
C SER A 145 2.37 -7.10 8.20
N VAL A 146 2.97 -6.08 8.80
CA VAL A 146 4.37 -5.72 8.61
C VAL A 146 5.10 -6.02 9.91
N LYS A 147 6.13 -6.85 9.84
CA LYS A 147 7.03 -7.11 10.96
C LYS A 147 8.34 -6.39 10.77
N TYR A 148 8.75 -5.64 11.79
CA TYR A 148 10.05 -4.98 11.89
C TYR A 148 10.94 -5.79 12.81
N VAL A 149 11.99 -6.37 12.24
CA VAL A 149 13.03 -7.09 12.99
C VAL A 149 14.18 -6.12 13.20
N CYS A 150 14.36 -5.70 14.45
CA CYS A 150 15.35 -4.71 14.85
C CYS A 150 16.48 -5.38 15.62
N LEU A 151 17.72 -5.18 15.20
CA LEU A 151 18.91 -5.60 15.91
C LEU A 151 19.62 -4.37 16.47
N CYS A 152 19.59 -4.22 17.79
CA CYS A 152 20.16 -3.10 18.52
C CYS A 152 21.60 -3.41 18.94
N ARG A 153 22.42 -2.36 19.14
CA ARG A 153 23.80 -2.49 19.64
C ARG A 153 23.86 -2.37 21.15
#